data_AF-A0A0A9Z3G3-F1
#
_entry.id   AF-A0A0A9Z3G3-F1
#
_cell.length_a   1.000
_cell.length_b   1.000
_cell.length_c   1.000
_cell.angle_alpha   90.00
_cell.angle_beta   90.00
_cell.angle_gamma   90.00
#
_symmetry.space_group_name_H-M   'P 1'
#
loop_
_entity.id
_entity.type
_entity.pdbx_description
1 polymer ?
#
loop_
_entity_poly.entity_id
_entity_poly.type
_entity_poly.pdbx_seq_one_letter_code
_entity_poly.pdbx_strand_id
1 'polypeptide(L)'
;SRLFDLDSQVTDLLFLCGEEQEVITKEFDSMEEYRDKYFSLIALKTDLFATQNDQRSVVPESEFSGSRSNKTRDLKLPKLVPKEFDGSLREWIPFWAIFERIHLSTDYDDSTKFQYL
;
A
#
# COMPACT_ATOMS: atom_id res chain seq x y z
N SER A 1 19.73 11.79 0.45
CA SER A 1 19.04 10.49 0.26
C SER A 1 20.06 9.61 -0.41
N ARG A 2 20.19 8.34 0.03
CA ARG A 2 21.28 7.45 -0.38
C ARG A 2 21.51 7.40 -1.89
N LEU A 3 20.44 7.55 -2.69
CA LEU A 3 20.52 7.61 -4.16
C LEU A 3 21.33 8.83 -4.64
N PHE A 4 21.00 10.03 -4.16
CA PHE A 4 21.70 11.27 -4.52
C PHE A 4 23.17 11.26 -4.10
N ASP A 5 23.45 10.66 -2.95
CA ASP A 5 24.80 10.57 -2.41
C ASP A 5 25.65 9.61 -3.26
N LEU A 6 25.07 8.51 -3.76
CA LEU A 6 25.74 7.60 -4.70
C LEU A 6 25.96 8.25 -6.08
N ASP A 7 24.94 8.90 -6.61
CA ASP A 7 24.99 9.61 -7.90
C ASP A 7 26.09 10.67 -7.93
N SER A 8 26.24 11.43 -6.85
CA SER A 8 27.32 12.41 -6.70
C SER A 8 28.68 11.71 -6.70
N GLN A 9 28.84 10.61 -5.95
CA GLN A 9 30.10 9.86 -5.90
C GLN A 9 30.47 9.27 -7.27
N VAL A 10 29.50 8.75 -8.02
CA VAL A 10 29.72 8.22 -9.37
C VAL A 10 30.20 9.34 -10.30
N THR A 11 29.56 10.50 -10.23
CA THR A 11 29.95 11.67 -11.03
C THR A 11 31.37 12.14 -10.70
N ASP A 12 31.69 12.26 -9.41
CA ASP A 12 33.02 12.63 -8.93
C ASP A 12 34.10 11.63 -9.38
N LEU A 13 33.79 10.33 -9.35
CA LEU A 13 34.70 9.29 -9.83
C LEU A 13 34.93 9.37 -11.35
N LEU A 14 33.90 9.68 -12.14
CA LEU A 14 34.05 9.87 -13.59
C LEU A 14 34.98 11.05 -13.91
N PHE A 15 34.87 12.15 -13.17
CA PHE A 15 35.81 13.27 -13.26
C PHE A 15 37.24 12.88 -12.85
N LEU A 16 37.40 12.10 -11.78
CA LEU A 16 38.70 11.65 -11.30
C LEU A 16 39.38 10.63 -12.23
N CYS A 17 38.61 9.80 -12.93
CA CYS A 17 39.12 8.87 -13.95
C CYS A 17 39.56 9.58 -15.24
N GLY A 18 39.24 10.86 -15.41
CA GLY A 18 39.59 11.60 -16.63
C GLY A 18 38.81 11.12 -17.85
N GLU A 19 37.57 10.68 -17.65
CA GLU A 19 36.66 10.30 -18.73
C GLU A 19 36.38 11.48 -19.67
N GLU A 20 36.03 11.17 -20.91
CA GLU A 20 35.70 12.20 -21.89
C GLU A 20 34.46 12.98 -21.45
N GLN A 21 34.47 14.30 -21.68
CA GLN A 21 33.38 15.19 -21.30
C GLN A 21 32.03 14.73 -21.86
N GLU A 22 32.00 14.16 -23.07
CA GLU A 22 30.79 13.63 -23.70
C GLU A 22 30.18 12.45 -22.91
N VAL A 23 31.03 11.57 -22.38
CA VAL A 23 30.61 10.44 -21.54
C VAL A 23 30.01 10.95 -20.24
N ILE A 24 30.68 11.92 -19.60
CA ILE A 24 30.21 12.54 -18.36
C ILE A 24 28.85 13.21 -18.56
N THR A 25 28.68 13.98 -19.64
CA THR A 25 27.39 14.64 -19.93
C THR A 25 26.29 13.63 -20.19
N LYS A 26 26.58 12.54 -20.92
CA LYS A 26 25.60 11.52 -21.24
C LYS A 26 25.12 10.75 -20.00
N GLU A 27 26.05 10.41 -19.10
CA GLU A 27 25.72 9.77 -17.82
C GLU A 27 24.89 10.72 -16.93
N PHE A 28 25.24 12.02 -16.91
CA PHE A 28 24.48 13.03 -16.18
C PHE A 28 23.05 13.19 -16.73
N ASP A 29 22.90 13.31 -18.05
CA ASP A 29 21.58 13.44 -18.70
C ASP A 29 20.70 12.22 -18.40
N SER A 30 21.29 11.01 -18.47
CA SER A 30 20.56 9.78 -18.14
C SER A 30 20.11 9.77 -16.68
N MET A 31 20.97 10.19 -15.75
CA MET A 31 20.65 10.31 -14.33
C MET A 31 19.51 11.31 -14.09
N GLU A 32 19.54 12.46 -14.74
CA GLU A 32 18.49 13.49 -14.62
C GLU A 32 17.14 12.98 -15.14
N GLU A 33 17.13 12.29 -16.29
CA GLU A 33 15.90 11.65 -16.80
C GLU A 33 15.31 10.64 -15.81
N TYR A 34 16.15 9.83 -15.16
CA TYR A 34 15.69 8.87 -14.15
C TYR A 34 15.08 9.58 -12.94
N ARG A 35 15.66 10.71 -12.53
CA ARG A 35 15.12 11.53 -11.43
C ARG A 35 13.76 12.11 -11.78
N ASP A 36 13.61 12.65 -12.98
CA ASP A 36 12.32 13.18 -13.44
C ASP A 36 11.23 12.10 -13.46
N LYS A 37 11.57 10.90 -13.95
CA LYS A 37 10.65 9.74 -13.91
C LYS A 37 10.31 9.32 -12.47
N TYR A 38 11.28 9.31 -11.58
CA TYR A 38 11.06 8.98 -10.18
C TYR A 38 10.17 10.00 -9.46
N PHE A 39 10.44 11.29 -9.63
CA PHE A 39 9.65 12.36 -9.03
C PHE A 39 8.23 12.44 -9.61
N SER A 40 8.06 12.26 -10.92
CA SER A 40 6.72 12.19 -11.52
C SER A 40 5.90 11.03 -10.99
N LEU A 41 6.51 9.84 -10.78
CA LEU A 41 5.84 8.71 -10.14
C LEU A 41 5.48 8.99 -8.68
N ILE A 42 6.37 9.63 -7.91
CA ILE A 42 6.06 10.04 -6.54
C ILE A 42 4.90 11.02 -6.54
N ALA A 43 4.94 12.04 -7.38
CA ALA A 43 3.89 13.06 -7.46
C ALA A 43 2.54 12.42 -7.81
N LEU A 44 2.51 11.54 -8.81
CA LEU A 44 1.33 10.78 -9.19
C LEU A 44 0.81 9.90 -8.04
N LYS A 45 1.72 9.20 -7.36
CA LYS A 45 1.38 8.38 -6.19
C LYS A 45 0.76 9.24 -5.10
N THR A 46 1.39 10.36 -4.74
CA THR A 46 0.90 11.25 -3.69
C THR A 46 -0.48 11.84 -4.03
N ASP A 47 -0.72 12.20 -5.29
CA ASP A 47 -2.01 12.70 -5.75
C ASP A 47 -3.10 11.63 -5.67
N LEU A 48 -2.79 10.39 -6.08
CA LEU A 48 -3.70 9.25 -5.96
C LEU A 48 -4.09 8.97 -4.49
N PHE A 49 -3.11 8.96 -3.58
CA PHE A 49 -3.40 8.75 -2.15
C PHE A 49 -4.18 9.93 -1.53
N ALA A 50 -3.93 11.16 -1.95
CA ALA A 50 -4.69 12.32 -1.50
C ALA A 50 -6.17 12.24 -1.93
N THR A 51 -6.42 11.93 -3.21
CA THR A 51 -7.78 11.77 -3.75
C THR A 51 -8.53 10.57 -3.16
N GLN A 52 -7.84 9.47 -2.84
CA GLN A 52 -8.44 8.30 -2.19
C GLN A 52 -8.87 8.59 -0.74
N ASN A 53 -8.16 9.45 -0.03
CA ASN A 53 -8.50 9.80 1.36
C ASN A 53 -9.77 10.66 1.45
N ASP A 54 -10.01 11.53 0.46
CA ASP A 54 -11.24 12.35 0.39
C ASP A 54 -12.50 11.52 0.11
N GLN A 55 -12.37 10.38 -0.60
CA GLN A 55 -13.50 9.49 -0.92
C GLN A 55 -13.90 8.57 0.25
N ARG A 56 -13.14 8.52 1.35
CA ARG A 56 -13.42 7.63 2.51
C ARG A 56 -14.41 8.24 3.50
N SER A 57 -14.86 9.49 3.31
CA SER A 57 -15.73 10.20 4.25
C SER A 57 -17.24 9.88 4.15
N VAL A 58 -17.66 8.87 3.38
CA VAL A 58 -19.08 8.48 3.33
C VAL A 58 -19.21 6.98 3.55
N VAL A 59 -19.31 6.58 4.81
CA VAL A 59 -19.86 5.28 5.21
C VAL A 59 -21.23 5.57 5.83
N PRO A 60 -22.34 5.06 5.29
CA PRO A 60 -23.60 5.12 6.01
C PRO A 60 -23.53 4.11 7.15
N GLU A 61 -23.63 4.62 8.37
CA GLU A 61 -23.73 3.82 9.59
C GLU A 61 -25.05 3.03 9.55
N SER A 62 -24.97 1.73 9.26
CA SER A 62 -26.14 0.85 9.35
C SER A 62 -26.39 0.52 10.82
N GLU A 63 -27.36 1.20 11.40
CA GLU A 63 -27.90 0.91 12.74
C GLU A 63 -28.41 -0.53 12.80
N PHE A 64 -27.73 -1.41 13.54
CA PHE A 64 -28.30 -2.70 13.94
C PHE A 64 -28.85 -2.59 15.37
N SER A 65 -30.10 -2.16 15.47
CA SER A 65 -30.90 -2.28 16.69
C SER A 65 -31.43 -3.71 16.81
N GLY A 66 -30.89 -4.49 17.76
CA GLY A 66 -31.23 -5.90 17.94
C GLY A 66 -31.40 -6.29 19.40
N SER A 67 -32.65 -6.26 19.86
CA SER A 67 -33.14 -6.55 21.21
C SER A 67 -32.62 -7.86 21.83
N ARG A 68 -32.19 -7.76 23.11
CA ARG A 68 -31.89 -8.89 24.01
C ARG A 68 -33.15 -9.72 24.25
N SER A 69 -33.16 -10.97 23.77
CA SER A 69 -34.02 -12.01 24.34
C SER A 69 -33.33 -13.38 24.33
N ASN A 70 -33.10 -13.87 25.56
CA ASN A 70 -32.60 -15.20 25.88
C ASN A 70 -33.58 -16.26 25.38
N LYS A 71 -33.18 -17.03 24.36
CA LYS A 71 -33.71 -18.37 24.06
C LYS A 71 -32.57 -19.19 23.49
N THR A 72 -32.22 -20.29 24.15
CA THR A 72 -31.29 -21.32 23.67
C THR A 72 -31.85 -21.89 22.37
N ARG A 73 -31.28 -21.45 21.24
CA ARG A 73 -31.58 -21.98 19.91
C ARG A 73 -30.31 -22.71 19.51
N ASP A 74 -30.42 -23.97 19.16
CA ASP A 74 -29.32 -24.73 18.56
C ASP A 74 -28.83 -23.93 17.35
N LEU A 75 -27.73 -23.21 17.52
CA LEU A 75 -27.11 -22.38 16.51
C LEU A 75 -26.54 -23.35 15.48
N LYS A 76 -27.33 -23.70 14.47
CA LYS A 76 -26.78 -24.20 13.21
C LYS A 76 -25.92 -23.08 12.65
N LEU A 77 -24.64 -23.12 13.01
CA LEU A 77 -23.64 -22.20 12.48
C LEU A 77 -23.74 -22.29 10.96
N PRO A 78 -23.96 -21.16 10.26
CA PRO A 78 -23.83 -21.13 8.81
C PRO A 78 -22.47 -21.75 8.49
N LYS A 79 -22.45 -22.72 7.56
CA LYS A 79 -21.17 -23.26 7.08
C LYS A 79 -20.37 -22.07 6.56
N LEU A 80 -19.34 -21.70 7.29
CA LEU A 80 -18.37 -20.69 6.87
C LEU A 80 -17.68 -21.29 5.64
N VAL A 81 -18.19 -20.96 4.45
CA VAL A 81 -17.48 -21.20 3.22
C VAL A 81 -16.42 -20.10 3.18
N PRO A 82 -15.12 -20.45 3.29
CA PRO A 82 -14.07 -19.45 3.12
C PRO A 82 -14.31 -18.80 1.76
N LYS A 83 -14.30 -17.46 1.72
CA LYS A 83 -14.51 -16.74 0.45
C LYS A 83 -13.39 -17.19 -0.50
N GLU A 84 -13.76 -17.89 -1.56
CA GLU A 84 -12.79 -18.32 -2.58
C GLU A 84 -12.28 -17.07 -3.28
N PHE A 85 -10.98 -16.80 -3.14
CA PHE A 85 -10.34 -15.69 -3.81
C PHE A 85 -10.12 -16.09 -5.28
N ASP A 86 -10.78 -15.41 -6.19
CA ASP A 86 -10.72 -15.68 -7.64
C ASP A 86 -9.39 -15.28 -8.29
N GLY A 87 -8.43 -14.79 -7.49
CA GLY A 87 -7.13 -14.31 -7.96
C GLY A 87 -7.19 -12.94 -8.62
N SER A 88 -8.35 -12.28 -8.62
CA SER A 88 -8.53 -10.97 -9.25
C SER A 88 -7.85 -9.87 -8.43
N LEU A 89 -7.02 -9.07 -9.10
CA LEU A 89 -6.41 -7.86 -8.54
C LEU A 89 -7.45 -6.88 -7.96
N ARG A 90 -8.70 -6.94 -8.46
CA ARG A 90 -9.80 -6.10 -7.96
C ARG A 90 -10.27 -6.48 -6.57
N GLU A 91 -10.19 -7.76 -6.20
CA GLU A 91 -10.53 -8.24 -4.85
C GLU A 91 -9.35 -8.16 -3.89
N TRP A 92 -8.12 -8.10 -4.42
CA TRP A 92 -6.89 -8.02 -3.63
C TRP A 92 -6.78 -6.72 -2.84
N ILE A 93 -7.10 -5.58 -3.45
CA ILE A 93 -6.97 -4.27 -2.79
C ILE A 93 -7.94 -4.11 -1.60
N PRO A 94 -9.25 -4.44 -1.73
CA PRO A 94 -10.17 -4.41 -0.60
C PRO A 94 -9.76 -5.37 0.54
N PHE A 95 -9.22 -6.54 0.20
CA PHE A 95 -8.73 -7.50 1.18
C PHE A 95 -7.62 -6.90 2.06
N TRP A 96 -6.60 -6.26 1.46
CA TRP A 96 -5.50 -5.65 2.24
C TRP A 96 -5.96 -4.52 3.15
N ALA A 97 -6.92 -3.70 2.71
CA ALA A 97 -7.48 -2.64 3.55
C ALA A 97 -8.19 -3.19 4.81
N ILE A 98 -8.80 -4.37 4.70
CA ILE A 98 -9.44 -5.07 5.82
C ILE A 98 -8.37 -5.76 6.69
N PHE A 99 -7.41 -6.43 6.05
CA PHE A 99 -6.28 -7.10 6.71
C PHE A 99 -5.48 -6.12 7.58
N GLU A 100 -5.05 -4.99 7.02
CA GLU A 100 -4.25 -3.98 7.73
C GLU A 100 -4.97 -3.49 8.99
N ARG A 101 -6.27 -3.20 8.88
CA ARG A 101 -7.09 -2.73 10.00
C ARG A 101 -7.21 -3.77 11.12
N ILE A 102 -7.40 -5.04 10.79
CA ILE A 102 -7.50 -6.12 11.78
C ILE A 102 -6.11 -6.40 12.37
N HIS A 103 -5.07 -6.45 11.54
CA HIS A 103 -3.71 -6.77 11.96
C HIS A 103 -3.14 -5.73 12.93
N LEU A 104 -3.36 -4.44 12.65
CA LEU A 104 -2.90 -3.32 13.50
C LEU A 104 -3.75 -3.09 14.75
N SER A 105 -4.94 -3.69 14.83
CA SER A 105 -5.77 -3.56 16.04
C SER A 105 -5.12 -4.29 17.22
N THR A 106 -5.05 -3.61 18.36
CA THR A 106 -4.54 -4.16 19.63
C THR A 106 -5.63 -4.84 20.47
N ASP A 107 -6.89 -4.70 20.04
CA ASP A 107 -8.06 -5.16 20.79
C ASP A 107 -8.32 -6.66 20.62
N TYR A 108 -7.73 -7.27 19.59
CA TYR A 108 -7.89 -8.70 19.30
C TYR A 108 -6.55 -9.43 19.48
N ASP A 109 -6.62 -10.63 20.06
CA ASP A 109 -5.52 -11.59 20.07
C ASP A 109 -5.36 -12.27 18.70
N ASP A 110 -4.21 -12.89 18.46
CA ASP A 110 -3.89 -13.47 17.16
C ASP A 110 -4.85 -14.59 16.73
N SER A 111 -5.42 -15.34 17.68
CA SER A 111 -6.42 -16.38 17.36
C SER A 111 -7.73 -15.74 16.88
N THR A 112 -8.15 -14.67 17.52
CA THR A 112 -9.34 -13.91 17.09
C THR A 112 -9.09 -13.23 15.75
N LYS A 113 -7.90 -12.65 15.53
CA LYS A 113 -7.52 -12.04 14.24
C LYS A 113 -7.59 -13.05 13.08
N PHE A 114 -7.09 -14.26 13.29
CA PHE A 114 -7.15 -15.33 12.29
C PHE A 114 -8.58 -15.74 11.91
N GLN A 115 -9.55 -15.59 12.82
CA GLN A 115 -10.93 -15.93 12.51
C GLN A 115 -11.63 -14.90 11.62
N TYR A 116 -11.11 -13.67 11.56
CA TYR A 116 -11.63 -12.59 10.72
C TYR A 116 -10.94 -12.50 9.34
N LEU A 117 -9.85 -13.24 9.14
CA LEU A 117 -9.02 -13.22 7.93
C LEU A 117 -9.05 -14.56 7.21
#